data_AF-A0A6H1ZRF5-F1
#
_entry.id   AF-A0A6H1ZRF5-F1
#
_cell.length_a   1.000
_cell.length_b   1.000
_cell.length_c   1.000
_cell.angle_alpha   90.00
_cell.angle_beta   90.00
_cell.angle_gamma   90.00
#
_symmetry.space_group_name_H-M   'P 1'
#
loop_
_entity.id
_entity.type
_entity.pdbx_description
1 polymer ?
#
loop_
_entity_poly.entity_id
_entity_poly.type
_entity_poly.pdbx_seq_one_letter_code
_entity_poly.pdbx_strand_id
1 'polypeptide(L)'
;MYSKKHIDAVKALIKRYESITQKEIKGAGQEVYGSKVVANKLTGFGRTDTCTLCRTAFAADSPVVFCSNCIYAQGKQVVNACTLGEHYYTYGKITAAYTAKMLQSAFKARALYLRNLLKERGVK
;
A
#
# COMPACT_ATOMS: atom_id res chain seq x y z
N MET A 1 -5.09 -7.15 17.56
CA MET A 1 -4.02 -6.14 17.74
C MET A 1 -2.95 -6.39 16.69
N TYR A 2 -2.45 -5.38 15.99
CA TYR A 2 -1.44 -5.58 14.95
C TYR A 2 -0.05 -5.87 15.55
N SER A 3 0.75 -6.69 14.87
CA SER A 3 2.13 -6.93 15.31
C SER A 3 2.99 -5.66 15.15
N LYS A 4 4.01 -5.51 16.00
CA LYS A 4 5.00 -4.41 15.87
C LYS A 4 5.61 -4.37 14.46
N LYS A 5 5.99 -5.54 13.92
CA LYS A 5 6.53 -5.70 12.57
C LYS A 5 5.58 -5.15 11.49
N HIS A 6 4.27 -5.37 11.64
CA HIS A 6 3.29 -4.85 10.68
C HIS A 6 3.17 -3.33 10.78
N ILE A 7 3.12 -2.77 11.99
CA ILE A 7 3.08 -1.32 12.19
C ILE A 7 4.33 -0.63 11.63
N ASP A 8 5.51 -1.20 11.88
CA ASP A 8 6.77 -0.67 11.34
C ASP A 8 6.77 -0.71 9.81
N ALA A 9 6.22 -1.77 9.20
CA ALA A 9 6.05 -1.87 7.75
C ALA A 9 5.07 -0.82 7.19
N VAL A 10 3.97 -0.52 7.91
CA VAL A 10 3.06 0.58 7.53
C VAL A 10 3.80 1.92 7.56
N LYS A 11 4.52 2.21 8.66
CA LYS A 11 5.30 3.45 8.81
C LYS A 11 6.37 3.58 7.72
N ALA A 12 7.07 2.50 7.38
CA ALA A 12 8.06 2.46 6.30
C ALA A 12 7.42 2.70 4.92
N LEU A 13 6.26 2.07 4.65
CA LEU A 13 5.54 2.25 3.39
C LEU A 13 5.02 3.68 3.21
N ILE A 14 4.54 4.31 4.28
CA ILE A 14 4.17 5.74 4.28
C ILE A 14 5.35 6.60 3.85
N LYS A 15 6.51 6.44 4.53
CA LYS A 15 7.73 7.17 4.18
C LYS A 15 8.15 6.93 2.73
N ARG A 16 8.02 5.68 2.26
CA ARG A 16 8.34 5.34 0.88
C ARG A 16 7.44 6.07 -0.11
N TYR A 17 6.12 6.07 0.10
CA TYR A 17 5.20 6.80 -0.77
C TYR A 17 5.48 8.31 -0.82
N GLU A 18 5.90 8.90 0.29
CA GLU A 18 6.23 10.32 0.38
C GLU A 18 7.56 10.69 -0.29
N SER A 19 8.53 9.76 -0.28
CA SER A 19 9.85 9.98 -0.87
C SER A 19 9.92 9.73 -2.37
N ILE A 20 8.95 9.01 -2.96
CA ILE A 20 8.94 8.71 -4.39
C ILE A 20 8.90 10.01 -5.21
N THR A 21 9.91 10.17 -6.05
CA THR A 21 10.04 11.29 -6.98
C THR A 21 9.47 10.96 -8.37
N GLN A 22 9.15 11.99 -9.16
CA GLN A 22 8.77 11.77 -10.57
C GLN A 22 9.90 11.14 -11.38
N LYS A 23 11.16 11.43 -11.04
CA LYS A 23 12.34 10.83 -11.67
C LYS A 23 12.38 9.32 -11.44
N GLU A 24 12.14 8.86 -10.21
CA GLU A 24 12.03 7.43 -9.91
C GLU A 24 10.86 6.77 -10.64
N ILE A 25 9.70 7.44 -10.70
CA ILE A 25 8.52 6.93 -11.41
C ILE A 25 8.81 6.74 -12.91
N LYS A 26 9.43 7.75 -13.55
CA LYS A 26 9.85 7.66 -14.94
C LYS A 26 10.90 6.56 -15.13
N GLY A 27 11.91 6.49 -14.26
CA GLY A 27 12.94 5.45 -14.29
C GLY A 27 12.41 4.03 -14.07
N ALA A 28 11.26 3.89 -13.38
CA ALA A 28 10.54 2.62 -13.26
C ALA A 28 9.77 2.23 -14.53
N GLY A 29 9.75 3.09 -15.54
CA GLY A 29 9.20 2.84 -16.87
C GLY A 29 7.74 3.23 -17.01
N GLN A 30 7.24 4.26 -16.31
CA GLN A 30 5.85 4.70 -16.39
C GLN A 30 5.35 5.03 -17.82
N GLU A 31 6.24 5.39 -18.73
CA GLU A 31 5.89 5.68 -20.13
C GLU A 31 5.67 4.40 -20.95
N VAL A 32 6.17 3.26 -20.45
CA VAL A 32 6.07 1.93 -21.09
C VAL A 32 5.08 1.04 -20.36
N TYR A 33 5.04 1.14 -19.03
CA TYR A 33 4.24 0.34 -18.13
C TYR A 33 3.18 1.18 -17.44
N GLY A 34 1.98 0.63 -17.27
CA GLY A 34 0.91 1.30 -16.53
C GLY A 34 1.26 1.52 -15.04
N SER A 35 0.60 2.49 -14.41
CA SER A 35 0.85 2.89 -13.02
C SER A 35 0.76 1.77 -12.01
N LYS A 36 -0.10 0.78 -12.23
CA LYS A 36 -0.19 -0.40 -11.35
C LYS A 36 1.12 -1.18 -11.30
N VAL A 37 1.78 -1.36 -12.45
CA VAL A 37 3.07 -2.07 -12.55
C VAL A 37 4.17 -1.25 -11.90
N VAL A 38 4.23 0.05 -12.19
CA VAL A 38 5.22 0.94 -11.57
C VAL A 38 5.05 1.02 -10.05
N ALA A 39 3.82 1.16 -9.57
CA ALA A 39 3.53 1.12 -8.13
C ALA A 39 3.93 -0.22 -7.51
N ASN A 40 3.65 -1.34 -8.17
CA ASN A 40 4.09 -2.65 -7.72
C ASN A 40 5.63 -2.72 -7.59
N LYS A 41 6.35 -2.23 -8.60
CA LYS A 41 7.82 -2.23 -8.62
C LYS A 41 8.43 -1.35 -7.52
N LEU A 42 7.82 -0.19 -7.24
CA LEU A 42 8.36 0.78 -6.28
C LEU A 42 7.97 0.49 -4.82
N THR A 43 6.84 -0.17 -4.57
CA THR A 43 6.28 -0.33 -3.22
C THR A 43 5.66 -1.69 -2.91
N GLY A 44 5.69 -2.62 -3.87
CA GLY A 44 5.00 -3.91 -3.77
C GLY A 44 3.48 -3.83 -3.98
N PHE A 45 2.95 -2.66 -4.31
CA PHE A 45 1.51 -2.38 -4.42
C PHE A 45 0.75 -3.38 -5.32
N GLY A 46 -0.45 -3.77 -4.88
CA GLY A 46 -1.43 -4.44 -5.74
C GLY A 46 -1.23 -5.94 -5.97
N ARG A 47 -0.25 -6.57 -5.31
CA ARG A 47 -0.15 -8.04 -5.23
C ARG A 47 0.13 -8.49 -3.80
N THR A 48 -0.44 -9.62 -3.39
CA THR A 48 -0.31 -10.15 -2.03
C THR A 48 1.09 -10.68 -1.72
N ASP A 49 1.78 -11.21 -2.72
CA ASP A 49 3.16 -11.75 -2.62
C ASP A 49 4.23 -10.64 -2.51
N THR A 50 4.02 -9.51 -3.18
CA THR A 50 5.00 -8.41 -3.20
C THR A 50 4.68 -7.29 -2.21
N CYS A 51 3.42 -7.10 -1.82
CA CYS A 51 3.03 -5.98 -0.96
C CYS A 51 3.67 -6.13 0.42
N THR A 52 4.47 -5.15 0.83
CA THR A 52 5.17 -5.13 2.12
C THR A 52 4.21 -5.30 3.31
N LEU A 53 2.98 -4.80 3.21
CA LEU A 53 1.97 -4.98 4.26
C LEU A 53 1.43 -6.40 4.31
N CYS A 54 1.16 -7.01 3.15
CA CYS A 54 0.75 -8.41 3.08
C CYS A 54 1.87 -9.34 3.57
N ARG A 55 3.13 -9.06 3.19
CA ARG A 55 4.32 -9.78 3.63
C ARG A 55 4.56 -9.74 5.15
N THR A 56 4.06 -8.72 5.83
CA THR A 56 4.15 -8.61 7.29
C THR A 56 2.90 -9.03 8.03
N ALA A 57 1.80 -9.29 7.29
CA ALA A 57 0.55 -9.81 7.81
C ALA A 57 0.49 -11.36 7.80
N PHE A 58 1.48 -12.04 7.21
CA PHE A 58 1.65 -13.49 7.35
C PHE A 58 1.79 -13.88 8.82
N ALA A 59 1.08 -14.95 9.21
CA ALA A 59 1.36 -15.67 10.44
C ALA A 59 2.59 -16.56 10.22
N ALA A 60 3.46 -16.70 11.22
CA ALA A 60 4.74 -17.40 11.09
C ALA A 60 4.60 -18.90 10.74
N ASP A 61 3.41 -19.44 10.96
CA ASP A 61 3.00 -20.83 10.86
C ASP A 61 2.02 -21.11 9.70
N SER A 62 1.68 -20.09 8.89
CA SER A 62 0.75 -20.26 7.77
C SER A 62 1.28 -19.65 6.47
N PRO A 63 1.29 -20.40 5.36
CA PRO A 63 1.61 -19.86 4.04
C PRO A 63 0.50 -18.95 3.49
N VAL A 64 -0.59 -18.75 4.23
CA VAL A 64 -1.74 -17.95 3.80
C VAL A 64 -1.63 -16.53 4.33
N VAL A 65 -1.70 -15.53 3.44
CA VAL A 65 -1.85 -14.12 3.81
C VAL A 65 -3.25 -13.91 4.36
N PHE A 66 -3.39 -13.82 5.68
CA PHE A 66 -4.64 -13.40 6.29
C PHE A 66 -4.78 -11.89 6.19
N CYS A 67 -5.60 -11.44 5.23
CA CYS A 67 -5.91 -10.02 5.06
C CYS A 67 -6.43 -9.38 6.36
N SER A 68 -7.11 -10.15 7.23
CA SER A 68 -7.56 -9.74 8.56
C SER A 68 -6.44 -9.18 9.46
N ASN A 69 -5.19 -9.61 9.26
CA ASN A 69 -4.02 -9.14 10.01
C ASN A 69 -3.42 -7.85 9.42
N CYS A 70 -3.89 -7.41 8.26
CA CYS A 70 -3.46 -6.17 7.62
C CYS A 70 -4.26 -4.98 8.15
N ILE A 71 -3.62 -3.81 8.24
CA ILE A 71 -4.24 -2.57 8.72
C ILE A 71 -5.53 -2.16 8.00
N TYR A 72 -5.70 -2.61 6.76
CA TYR A 72 -6.90 -2.37 5.97
C TYR A 72 -8.11 -3.20 6.44
N ALA A 73 -7.93 -4.41 6.97
CA ALA A 73 -9.05 -5.30 7.25
C ALA A 73 -9.62 -5.16 8.67
N GLN A 74 -8.89 -4.52 9.60
CA GLN A 74 -9.36 -4.31 10.98
C GLN A 74 -9.81 -5.60 11.69
N GLY A 75 -9.14 -6.73 11.43
CA GLY A 75 -9.54 -8.02 11.98
C GLY A 75 -10.75 -8.68 11.29
N LYS A 76 -11.37 -8.05 10.30
CA LYS A 76 -12.44 -8.67 9.50
C LYS A 76 -11.85 -9.68 8.52
N GLN A 77 -12.51 -10.82 8.35
CA GLN A 77 -12.15 -11.82 7.34
C GLN A 77 -12.56 -11.36 5.94
N VAL A 78 -11.84 -10.38 5.39
CA VAL A 78 -12.12 -9.77 4.10
C VAL A 78 -10.92 -9.96 3.18
N VAL A 79 -11.11 -10.66 2.07
CA VAL A 79 -10.09 -10.79 1.01
C VAL A 79 -9.97 -9.47 0.27
N ASN A 80 -8.75 -9.07 -0.09
CA ASN A 80 -8.47 -7.83 -0.82
C ASN A 80 -9.00 -6.55 -0.11
N ALA A 81 -9.01 -6.51 1.22
CA ALA A 81 -9.46 -5.35 1.98
C ALA A 81 -8.81 -4.02 1.52
N CYS A 82 -7.56 -4.06 1.03
CA CYS A 82 -6.86 -2.89 0.51
C CYS A 82 -7.44 -2.26 -0.76
N THR A 83 -8.39 -2.93 -1.42
CA THR A 83 -9.08 -2.51 -2.65
C THR A 83 -10.59 -2.34 -2.47
N LEU A 84 -11.10 -2.40 -1.23
CA LEU A 84 -12.53 -2.34 -0.92
C LEU A 84 -12.87 -1.09 -0.11
N GLY A 85 -14.16 -0.69 -0.15
CA GLY A 85 -14.67 0.45 0.62
C GLY A 85 -13.86 1.73 0.40
N GLU A 86 -13.59 2.46 1.48
CA GLU A 86 -12.81 3.72 1.40
C GLU A 86 -11.36 3.51 0.95
N HIS A 87 -10.80 2.32 1.16
CA HIS A 87 -9.46 1.97 0.69
C HIS A 87 -9.38 1.97 -0.84
N TYR A 88 -10.50 1.71 -1.53
CA TYR A 88 -10.59 1.71 -2.99
C TYR A 88 -10.24 3.07 -3.57
N TYR A 89 -10.61 4.20 -2.95
CA TYR A 89 -10.38 5.51 -3.54
C TYR A 89 -8.90 5.82 -3.76
N THR A 90 -8.06 5.58 -2.75
CA THR A 90 -6.62 5.82 -2.88
C THR A 90 -5.91 4.71 -3.67
N TYR A 91 -6.46 3.50 -3.70
CA TYR A 91 -6.00 2.43 -4.59
C TYR A 91 -6.27 2.79 -6.06
N GLY A 92 -7.52 3.18 -6.36
CA GLY A 92 -8.01 3.56 -7.68
C GLY A 92 -7.26 4.76 -8.26
N LYS A 93 -6.92 5.75 -7.43
CA LYS A 93 -6.07 6.89 -7.84
C LYS A 93 -4.68 6.45 -8.31
N ILE A 94 -4.10 5.42 -7.69
CA ILE A 94 -2.82 4.86 -8.14
C ILE A 94 -3.02 4.14 -9.48
N THR A 95 -4.05 3.31 -9.61
CA THR A 95 -4.27 2.54 -10.86
C THR A 95 -4.65 3.43 -12.05
N ALA A 96 -5.37 4.53 -11.81
CA ALA A 96 -5.84 5.46 -12.84
C ALA A 96 -4.86 6.58 -13.20
N ALA A 97 -3.74 6.70 -12.48
CA ALA A 97 -2.72 7.69 -12.82
C ALA A 97 -2.12 7.38 -14.20
N TYR A 98 -2.06 8.36 -15.09
CA TYR A 98 -1.48 8.19 -16.44
C TYR A 98 -0.19 8.99 -16.65
N THR A 99 0.17 9.87 -15.71
CA THR A 99 1.45 10.60 -15.73
C THR A 99 2.24 10.37 -14.46
N ALA A 100 3.56 10.55 -14.53
CA ALA A 100 4.44 10.49 -13.36
C ALA A 100 4.02 11.49 -12.26
N LYS A 101 3.56 12.69 -12.64
CA LYS A 101 3.04 13.69 -11.70
C LYS A 101 1.79 13.21 -10.99
N MET A 102 0.84 12.62 -11.73
CA MET A 102 -0.39 12.07 -11.13
C MET A 102 -0.10 10.89 -10.22
N LEU A 103 0.80 9.99 -10.63
CA LEU A 103 1.16 8.84 -9.82
C LEU A 103 1.87 9.26 -8.53
N GLN A 104 2.75 10.27 -8.60
CA GLN A 104 3.36 10.87 -7.42
C GLN A 104 2.30 11.44 -6.47
N SER A 105 1.32 12.21 -6.99
CA SER A 105 0.22 12.73 -6.18
C SER A 105 -0.63 11.62 -5.57
N ALA A 106 -0.89 10.54 -6.32
CA ALA A 106 -1.62 9.37 -5.82
C ALA A 106 -0.87 8.65 -4.70
N PHE A 107 0.47 8.52 -4.78
CA PHE A 107 1.29 7.99 -3.69
C PHE A 107 1.19 8.86 -2.43
N LYS A 108 1.31 10.18 -2.56
CA LYS A 108 1.14 11.10 -1.41
C LYS A 108 -0.25 10.97 -0.76
N ALA A 109 -1.30 10.86 -1.57
CA ALA A 109 -2.65 10.66 -1.06
C ALA A 109 -2.80 9.30 -0.34
N ARG A 110 -2.18 8.23 -0.87
CA ARG A 110 -2.16 6.91 -0.21
C ARG A 110 -1.36 6.93 1.10
N ALA A 111 -0.27 7.69 1.16
CA ALA A 111 0.51 7.88 2.37
C ALA A 111 -0.30 8.59 3.47
N LEU A 112 -0.94 9.71 3.13
CA LEU A 112 -1.83 10.43 4.04
C LEU A 112 -2.96 9.53 4.56
N TYR A 113 -3.55 8.75 3.66
CA TYR A 113 -4.59 7.80 4.02
C TYR A 113 -4.10 6.73 5.01
N LEU A 114 -2.93 6.15 4.76
CA LEU A 114 -2.31 5.18 5.68
C LEU A 114 -1.98 5.81 7.05
N ARG A 115 -1.57 7.08 7.09
CA ARG A 115 -1.37 7.81 8.36
C ARG A 115 -2.66 7.97 9.14
N ASN A 116 -3.76 8.32 8.47
CA ASN A 116 -5.06 8.46 9.11
C ASN A 116 -5.57 7.11 9.63
N LEU A 117 -5.41 6.04 8.83
CA LEU A 117 -5.71 4.68 9.29
C LEU A 117 -4.94 4.32 10.56
N LEU A 118 -3.64 4.59 10.64
CA LEU A 118 -2.87 4.32 11.87
C LEU A 118 -3.47 5.04 13.10
N LYS A 119 -3.85 6.31 12.95
CA LYS A 119 -4.48 7.09 14.02
C LYS A 119 -5.83 6.51 14.43
N GLU A 120 -6.71 6.21 13.47
CA GLU A 120 -8.02 5.60 13.70
C GLU A 120 -7.91 4.22 14.37
N ARG A 121 -6.82 3.49 14.11
CA ARG A 121 -6.53 2.20 14.74
C ARG A 121 -5.90 2.32 16.14
N GLY A 122 -5.73 3.53 16.67
CA GLY A 122 -5.11 3.76 17.98
C GLY A 122 -3.61 3.44 18.02
N VAL A 123 -2.94 3.43 16.87
CA VAL A 123 -1.51 3.14 16.77
C VAL A 123 -0.72 4.45 16.85
N LYS A 124 0.06 4.61 17.93
CA LYS A 124 0.98 5.74 18.13
C LYS A 124 2.29 5.57 17.33
#